data_AF-A0A5A9ZNG9-F1
#
_entry.id   AF-A0A5A9ZNG9-F1
#
_cell.length_a   1.000
_cell.length_b   1.000
_cell.length_c   1.000
_cell.angle_alpha   90.00
_cell.angle_beta   90.00
_cell.angle_gamma   90.00
#
_symmetry.space_group_name_H-M   'P 1'
#
loop_
_entity.id
_entity.type
_entity.pdbx_description
1 polymer ?
#
loop_
_entity_poly.entity_id
_entity_poly.type
_entity_poly.pdbx_seq_one_letter_code
_entity_poly.pdbx_strand_id
1 'polypeptide(L)'
;MSDLAALGRAGAPIPEYKRANTLINAFVAVAAFALIGMLADVWQMVFLAVPLFAVTMMLMGSLRANGTWDRASSMAIVGYCGGLAVLVVWSILTASGDATLWSLPMSMGVIFYFLWPYTAVGAGLLYAFVFDRTIDEKRLAAVFD
;
A
#
# COMPACT_ATOMS: atom_id res chain seq x y z
N MET A 1 39.76 4.72 -1.18
CA MET A 1 38.67 5.58 -1.68
C MET A 1 37.60 4.64 -2.22
N SER A 2 36.40 4.64 -1.64
CA SER A 2 35.36 3.65 -1.94
C SER A 2 34.82 3.84 -3.37
N ASP A 3 34.55 2.73 -4.06
CA ASP A 3 33.98 2.69 -5.42
C ASP A 3 32.68 3.51 -5.57
N LEU A 4 32.00 3.78 -4.46
CA LEU A 4 30.83 4.68 -4.37
C LEU A 4 31.14 6.12 -4.82
N ALA A 5 32.34 6.62 -4.55
CA ALA A 5 32.75 7.97 -4.97
C ALA A 5 33.06 8.04 -6.47
N ALA A 6 33.43 6.91 -7.09
CA ALA A 6 33.63 6.82 -8.54
C ALA A 6 32.29 6.74 -9.29
N LEU A 7 31.34 5.97 -8.77
CA LEU A 7 29.97 5.88 -9.32
C LEU A 7 29.22 7.22 -9.25
N GLY A 8 29.42 8.00 -8.19
CA GLY A 8 28.84 9.35 -8.06
C GLY A 8 29.37 10.36 -9.10
N ARG A 9 30.58 10.18 -9.64
CA ARG A 9 31.12 11.02 -10.72
C ARG A 9 30.68 10.57 -12.12
N ALA A 10 30.26 9.32 -12.27
CA ALA A 10 29.90 8.74 -13.56
C ALA A 10 28.43 8.97 -13.96
N GLY A 11 27.62 9.64 -13.13
CA GLY A 11 26.18 9.79 -13.36
C GLY A 11 25.43 8.45 -13.38
N ALA A 12 26.05 7.39 -12.88
CA ALA A 12 25.46 6.05 -12.87
C ALA A 12 24.25 6.04 -11.91
N PRO A 13 23.09 5.49 -12.32
CA PRO A 13 21.90 5.43 -11.48
C PRO A 13 22.23 4.76 -10.15
N ILE A 14 21.87 5.43 -9.06
CA ILE A 14 22.18 5.02 -7.68
C ILE A 14 21.70 3.56 -7.49
N PRO A 15 22.54 2.63 -7.01
CA PRO A 15 22.25 1.21 -7.15
C PRO A 15 21.06 0.75 -6.29
N GLU A 16 20.38 -0.26 -6.80
CA GLU A 16 19.08 -0.82 -6.37
C GLU A 16 18.99 -1.21 -4.87
N TYR A 17 20.11 -1.27 -4.15
CA TYR A 17 20.20 -1.67 -2.74
C TYR A 17 19.37 -0.79 -1.80
N LYS A 18 19.26 0.52 -2.06
CA LYS A 18 18.55 1.44 -1.16
C LYS A 18 17.03 1.20 -1.22
N ARG A 19 16.52 0.87 -2.41
CA ARG A 19 15.10 0.51 -2.62
C ARG A 19 14.78 -0.85 -2.00
N ALA A 20 15.68 -1.83 -2.17
CA ALA A 20 15.54 -3.13 -1.53
C ALA A 20 15.48 -3.03 0.00
N ASN A 21 16.36 -2.22 0.61
CA ASN A 21 16.37 -2.03 2.05
C ASN A 21 15.09 -1.36 2.59
N THR A 22 14.57 -0.36 1.87
CA THR A 22 13.28 0.27 2.22
C THR A 22 12.13 -0.73 2.14
N LEU A 23 12.13 -1.59 1.12
CA LEU A 23 11.10 -2.61 0.92
C LEU A 23 11.13 -3.69 2.01
N ILE A 24 12.33 -4.11 2.43
CA ILE A 24 12.53 -5.01 3.57
C ILE A 24 12.00 -4.36 4.85
N ASN A 25 12.35 -3.10 5.12
CA ASN A 25 11.87 -2.40 6.32
C ASN A 25 10.35 -2.25 6.33
N ALA A 26 9.74 -1.94 5.18
CA ALA A 26 8.29 -1.89 5.02
C ALA A 26 7.64 -3.26 5.31
N PHE A 27 8.18 -4.33 4.73
CA PHE A 27 7.69 -5.69 4.97
C PHE A 27 7.81 -6.08 6.44
N VAL A 28 8.95 -5.81 7.07
CA VAL A 28 9.18 -6.09 8.50
C VAL A 28 8.19 -5.31 9.37
N ALA A 29 7.93 -4.04 9.08
CA ALA A 29 6.96 -3.25 9.82
C ALA A 29 5.53 -3.82 9.71
N VAL A 30 5.13 -4.24 8.51
CA VAL A 30 3.82 -4.88 8.28
C VAL A 30 3.73 -6.25 8.96
N ALA A 31 4.80 -7.05 8.89
CA ALA A 31 4.87 -8.34 9.55
C ALA A 31 4.81 -8.21 11.08
N ALA A 32 5.51 -7.23 11.65
CA ALA A 32 5.44 -6.91 13.07
C ALA A 32 4.02 -6.48 13.47
N PHE A 33 3.36 -5.65 12.66
CA PHE A 33 1.97 -5.25 12.87
C PHE A 33 1.02 -6.46 12.88
N ALA A 34 1.18 -7.38 11.91
CA ALA A 34 0.40 -8.62 11.87
C ALA A 34 0.66 -9.52 13.09
N LEU A 35 1.93 -9.64 13.50
CA LEU A 35 2.35 -10.43 14.65
C LEU A 35 1.73 -9.89 15.95
N ILE A 36 1.75 -8.57 16.14
CA ILE A 36 1.06 -7.92 17.28
C ILE A 36 -0.43 -8.25 17.27
N GLY A 37 -1.06 -8.21 16.09
CA GLY A 37 -2.45 -8.61 15.90
C GLY A 37 -2.74 -10.04 16.34
N MET A 38 -1.89 -10.99 15.95
CA MET A 38 -2.02 -12.39 16.36
C MET A 38 -1.84 -12.57 17.87
N LEU A 39 -0.86 -11.88 18.47
CA LEU A 39 -0.59 -11.96 19.92
C LEU A 39 -1.72 -11.37 20.77
N ALA A 40 -2.40 -10.34 20.26
CA ALA A 40 -3.50 -9.67 20.94
C ALA A 40 -4.89 -10.24 20.58
N ASP A 41 -4.96 -11.30 19.77
CA ASP A 41 -6.20 -11.86 19.21
C ASP A 41 -7.08 -10.82 18.47
N VAL A 42 -6.42 -9.89 17.78
CA VAL A 42 -7.04 -8.83 16.99
C VAL A 42 -6.93 -9.18 15.51
N TRP A 43 -7.89 -9.97 15.02
CA TRP A 43 -7.92 -10.45 13.64
C TRP A 43 -7.91 -9.31 12.60
N GLN A 44 -8.45 -8.12 12.93
CA GLN A 44 -8.45 -6.95 12.05
C GLN A 44 -7.03 -6.53 11.66
N MET A 45 -6.09 -6.58 12.61
CA MET A 45 -4.68 -6.22 12.33
C MET A 45 -4.03 -7.21 11.37
N VAL A 46 -4.34 -8.51 11.52
CA VAL A 46 -3.84 -9.55 10.62
C VAL A 46 -4.40 -9.37 9.21
N PHE A 47 -5.70 -9.11 9.10
CA PHE A 47 -6.35 -8.86 7.82
C PHE A 47 -5.78 -7.62 7.11
N LEU A 48 -5.50 -6.54 7.85
CA LEU A 48 -5.01 -5.28 7.30
C LEU A 48 -3.55 -5.33 6.85
N ALA A 49 -2.78 -6.32 7.28
CA ALA A 49 -1.38 -6.45 6.88
C ALA A 49 -1.21 -6.50 5.35
N VAL A 50 -2.04 -7.28 4.66
CA VAL A 50 -1.99 -7.44 3.19
C VAL A 50 -2.24 -6.10 2.46
N PRO A 51 -3.36 -5.39 2.68
CA PRO A 51 -3.60 -4.11 2.01
C PRO A 51 -2.58 -3.02 2.41
N LEU A 52 -2.08 -3.02 3.66
CA LEU A 52 -1.02 -2.10 4.08
C LEU A 52 0.28 -2.35 3.31
N PHE A 53 0.63 -3.62 3.10
CA PHE A 53 1.79 -3.99 2.28
C PHE A 53 1.62 -3.52 0.83
N ALA A 54 0.44 -3.77 0.23
CA ALA A 54 0.14 -3.36 -1.14
C ALA A 54 0.24 -1.83 -1.31
N VAL A 55 -0.32 -1.06 -0.38
CA VAL A 55 -0.22 0.41 -0.36
C VAL A 55 1.23 0.87 -0.28
N THR A 56 2.03 0.26 0.59
CA THR A 56 3.44 0.64 0.76
C THR A 56 4.24 0.40 -0.53
N MET A 57 3.95 -0.71 -1.21
CA MET A 57 4.53 -1.01 -2.52
C MET A 57 4.10 0.01 -3.59
N MET A 58 2.83 0.41 -3.61
CA MET A 58 2.33 1.42 -4.56
C MET A 58 2.94 2.80 -4.30
N LEU A 59 3.09 3.21 -3.04
CA LEU A 59 3.74 4.48 -2.68
C LEU A 59 5.19 4.50 -3.16
N MET A 60 5.94 3.43 -2.92
CA MET A 60 7.31 3.31 -3.46
C MET A 60 7.34 3.31 -4.99
N GLY A 61 6.37 2.66 -5.64
CA GLY A 61 6.24 2.66 -7.11
C GLY A 61 5.87 4.02 -7.71
N SER A 62 5.18 4.87 -6.94
CA SER A 62 4.80 6.24 -7.33
C SER A 62 5.92 7.28 -7.13
N LEU A 63 7.04 6.87 -6.54
CA LEU A 63 8.21 7.71 -6.34
C LEU A 63 8.94 7.92 -7.67
N ARG A 64 8.96 9.16 -8.14
CA ARG A 64 9.63 9.55 -9.38
C ARG A 64 11.15 9.57 -9.21
N ALA A 65 11.87 9.56 -10.33
CA ALA A 65 13.34 9.59 -10.34
C ALA A 65 13.92 10.87 -9.70
N ASN A 66 13.17 11.98 -9.75
CA ASN A 66 13.52 13.25 -9.13
C ASN A 66 13.21 13.30 -7.60
N GLY A 67 12.77 12.19 -7.00
CA GLY A 67 12.43 12.10 -5.58
C GLY A 67 11.08 12.70 -5.20
N THR A 68 10.33 13.26 -6.15
CA THR A 68 8.96 13.75 -5.91
C THR A 68 7.95 12.63 -6.09
N TRP A 69 6.80 12.76 -5.44
CA TRP A 69 5.71 11.79 -5.56
C TRP A 69 4.70 12.30 -6.59
N ASP A 70 4.19 11.41 -7.43
CA ASP A 70 3.07 11.76 -8.32
C ASP A 70 1.85 12.12 -7.48
N ARG A 71 1.39 13.37 -7.56
CA ARG A 71 0.31 13.90 -6.70
C ARG A 71 -1.00 13.14 -6.90
N ALA A 72 -1.31 12.75 -8.13
CA ALA A 72 -2.53 12.02 -8.45
C ALA A 72 -2.50 10.60 -7.85
N SER A 73 -1.41 9.86 -8.06
CA SER A 73 -1.18 8.54 -7.46
C SER A 73 -1.19 8.60 -5.93
N SER A 74 -0.49 9.56 -5.34
CA SER A 74 -0.45 9.75 -3.88
C SER A 74 -1.83 10.02 -3.31
N MET A 75 -2.61 10.90 -3.97
CA MET A 75 -3.96 11.24 -3.53
C MET A 75 -4.93 10.07 -3.68
N ALA A 76 -4.80 9.27 -4.75
CA ALA A 76 -5.58 8.05 -4.94
C ALA A 76 -5.25 7.01 -3.86
N ILE A 77 -3.97 6.85 -3.51
CA ILE A 77 -3.54 5.95 -2.43
C ILE A 77 -4.06 6.43 -1.08
N VAL A 78 -3.98 7.73 -0.77
CA VAL A 78 -4.54 8.31 0.47
C VAL A 78 -6.06 8.12 0.52
N GLY A 79 -6.76 8.34 -0.59
CA GLY A 79 -8.20 8.08 -0.70
C GLY A 79 -8.53 6.61 -0.44
N TYR A 80 -7.75 5.70 -1.01
CA TYR A 80 -7.90 4.27 -0.77
C TYR A 80 -7.71 3.90 0.71
N CYS A 81 -6.65 4.42 1.34
CA CYS A 81 -6.40 4.24 2.77
C CYS A 81 -7.52 4.83 3.64
N GLY A 82 -8.06 5.98 3.26
CA GLY A 82 -9.20 6.60 3.95
C GLY A 82 -10.44 5.71 3.91
N GLY A 83 -10.79 5.19 2.73
CA GLY A 83 -11.91 4.25 2.60
C GLY A 83 -11.69 2.96 3.38
N LEU A 84 -10.47 2.42 3.36
CA LEU A 84 -10.10 1.24 4.15
C LEU A 84 -10.28 1.51 5.65
N ALA A 85 -9.80 2.65 6.15
CA ALA A 85 -9.93 3.03 7.55
C ALA A 85 -11.41 3.16 7.97
N VAL A 86 -12.24 3.78 7.13
CA VAL A 86 -13.69 3.89 7.38
C VAL A 86 -14.34 2.51 7.50
N LEU A 87 -14.05 1.58 6.58
CA LEU A 87 -14.62 0.23 6.60
C LEU A 87 -14.16 -0.57 7.83
N VAL A 88 -12.90 -0.42 8.24
CA VAL A 88 -12.36 -1.05 9.45
C VAL A 88 -13.05 -0.50 10.69
N VAL A 89 -13.13 0.83 10.82
CA VAL A 89 -13.79 1.48 11.96
C VAL A 89 -15.25 1.05 12.03
N TRP A 90 -15.95 0.98 10.90
CA TRP A 90 -17.33 0.50 10.86
C TRP A 90 -17.44 -0.97 11.32
N SER A 91 -16.56 -1.86 10.86
CA SER A 91 -16.53 -3.25 11.32
C SER A 91 -16.28 -3.37 12.84
N ILE A 92 -15.37 -2.56 13.39
CA ILE A 92 -15.09 -2.53 14.83
C ILE A 92 -16.29 -2.03 15.63
N LEU A 93 -16.90 -0.93 15.21
CA LEU A 93 -18.05 -0.33 15.90
C LEU A 93 -19.28 -1.26 15.89
N THR A 94 -19.37 -2.15 14.91
CA THR A 94 -20.47 -3.12 14.77
C THR A 94 -20.14 -4.50 15.35
N ALA A 95 -18.94 -4.69 15.91
CA ALA A 95 -18.51 -5.98 16.47
C ALA A 95 -19.27 -6.38 17.74
N SER A 96 -19.76 -5.42 18.52
CA SER A 96 -20.47 -5.64 19.78
C SER A 96 -21.99 -5.54 19.67
N GLY A 97 -22.54 -5.28 18.48
CA GLY A 97 -23.97 -5.11 18.26
C GLY A 97 -24.68 -6.37 17.78
N ASP A 98 -25.95 -6.54 18.15
CA ASP A 98 -26.82 -7.63 17.68
C ASP A 98 -27.41 -7.38 16.27
N ALA A 99 -27.00 -6.29 15.62
CA ALA A 99 -27.45 -5.95 14.29
C ALA A 99 -26.94 -6.99 13.27
N THR A 100 -27.79 -7.30 12.29
CA THR A 100 -27.44 -8.19 11.18
C THR A 100 -27.46 -7.44 9.85
N LEU A 101 -26.58 -7.86 8.94
CA LEU A 101 -26.55 -7.41 7.56
C LEU A 101 -26.68 -8.65 6.67
N TRP A 102 -27.80 -8.75 5.95
CA TRP A 102 -28.13 -9.91 5.10
C TRP A 102 -27.85 -11.26 5.77
N SER A 103 -28.46 -11.48 6.94
CA SER A 103 -28.34 -12.71 7.76
C SER A 103 -26.97 -12.99 8.39
N LEU A 104 -25.97 -12.14 8.18
CA LEU A 104 -24.69 -12.20 8.89
C LEU A 104 -24.67 -11.21 10.06
N PRO A 105 -23.94 -11.49 11.15
CA PRO A 105 -23.58 -10.46 12.12
C PRO A 105 -23.02 -9.24 11.40
N MET A 106 -23.42 -8.02 11.78
CA MET A 106 -23.10 -6.83 10.99
C MET A 106 -21.60 -6.63 10.78
N SER A 107 -20.77 -6.93 11.79
CA SER A 107 -19.31 -6.93 11.65
C SER A 107 -18.81 -7.86 10.54
N MET A 108 -19.36 -9.07 10.45
CA MET A 108 -19.06 -10.04 9.37
C MET A 108 -19.59 -9.59 8.02
N GLY A 109 -20.78 -9.01 7.98
CA GLY A 109 -21.35 -8.45 6.77
C GLY A 109 -20.49 -7.32 6.19
N VAL A 110 -19.99 -6.41 7.04
CA VAL A 110 -19.08 -5.33 6.61
C VAL A 110 -17.81 -5.90 5.98
N ILE A 111 -17.25 -6.96 6.55
CA ILE A 111 -16.05 -7.60 6.03
C ILE A 111 -16.30 -8.24 4.67
N PHE A 112 -17.27 -9.13 4.60
CA PHE A 112 -17.51 -9.94 3.40
C PHE A 112 -18.02 -9.11 2.22
N TYR A 113 -18.93 -8.18 2.49
CA TYR A 113 -19.60 -7.44 1.41
C TYR A 113 -18.90 -6.15 1.01
N PHE A 114 -18.08 -5.56 1.89
CA PHE A 114 -17.43 -4.28 1.60
C PHE A 114 -15.91 -4.35 1.70
N LEU A 115 -15.38 -4.79 2.85
CA LEU A 115 -13.92 -4.79 3.08
C LEU A 115 -13.20 -5.70 2.08
N TRP A 116 -13.68 -6.92 1.88
CA TRP A 116 -13.04 -7.89 0.98
C TRP A 116 -13.10 -7.47 -0.49
N PRO A 117 -14.25 -7.06 -1.09
CA PRO A 117 -14.26 -6.53 -2.45
C PRO A 117 -13.41 -5.27 -2.61
N TYR A 118 -13.42 -4.40 -1.59
CA TYR A 118 -12.62 -3.18 -1.60
C TYR A 118 -11.11 -3.48 -1.65
N THR A 119 -10.63 -4.45 -0.86
CA THR A 119 -9.22 -4.83 -0.87
C THR A 119 -8.84 -5.72 -2.04
N ALA A 120 -9.71 -6.63 -2.47
CA ALA A 120 -9.43 -7.56 -3.57
C ALA A 120 -9.48 -6.87 -4.94
N VAL A 121 -10.50 -6.04 -5.18
CA VAL A 121 -10.72 -5.35 -6.46
C VAL A 121 -10.16 -3.94 -6.42
N GLY A 122 -10.48 -3.17 -5.38
CA GLY A 122 -10.07 -1.78 -5.27
C GLY A 122 -8.54 -1.60 -5.23
N ALA A 123 -7.82 -2.48 -4.51
CA ALA A 123 -6.36 -2.45 -4.55
C ALA A 123 -5.80 -2.78 -5.94
N GLY A 124 -6.41 -3.73 -6.66
CA GLY A 124 -6.01 -4.08 -8.03
C GLY A 124 -6.21 -2.92 -9.02
N LEU A 125 -7.35 -2.22 -8.92
CA LEU A 125 -7.63 -1.04 -9.74
C LEU A 125 -6.68 0.12 -9.39
N LEU A 126 -6.43 0.35 -8.10
CA LEU A 126 -5.46 1.36 -7.66
C LEU A 126 -4.05 1.03 -8.16
N TYR A 127 -3.64 -0.23 -8.07
CA TYR A 127 -2.37 -0.69 -8.61
C TYR A 127 -2.25 -0.39 -10.11
N ALA A 128 -3.27 -0.76 -10.90
CA ALA A 128 -3.28 -0.51 -12.34
C ALA A 128 -3.19 0.99 -12.65
N PHE A 129 -3.92 1.83 -11.92
CA PHE A 129 -3.86 3.29 -12.07
C PHE A 129 -2.46 3.86 -11.77
N VAL A 130 -1.83 3.44 -10.67
CA VAL A 130 -0.48 3.89 -10.32
C VAL A 130 0.53 3.41 -11.37
N PHE A 131 0.42 2.15 -11.79
CA PHE A 131 1.33 1.54 -12.75
C PHE A 131 1.30 2.21 -14.13
N ASP A 132 0.10 2.47 -14.66
CA ASP A 132 -0.11 3.16 -15.94
C ASP A 132 0.61 4.51 -15.97
N ARG A 133 0.44 5.30 -14.90
CA ARG A 133 1.09 6.62 -14.76
C ARG A 133 2.61 6.52 -14.63
N THR A 134 3.12 5.52 -13.92
CA THR A 134 4.56 5.28 -13.81
C THR A 134 5.18 4.89 -15.16
N ILE A 135 4.46 4.16 -16.01
CA ILE A 135 4.91 3.83 -17.37
C ILE A 135 4.92 5.07 -18.27
N ASP A 136 3.84 5.86 -18.25
CA ASP A 136 3.73 7.07 -19.06
C ASP A 136 4.88 8.06 -18.79
N GLU A 137 5.26 8.24 -17.52
CA GLU A 137 6.41 9.07 -17.16
C GLU A 137 7.72 8.55 -17.76
N LYS A 138 7.97 7.23 -17.71
CA LYS A 138 9.16 6.61 -18.30
C LYS A 138 9.18 6.74 -19.83
N ARG A 139 8.01 6.62 -20.47
CA ARG A 139 7.88 6.81 -21.92
C ARG A 139 8.16 8.25 -22.33
N LEU A 140 7.63 9.22 -21.59
CA LEU A 140 7.90 10.64 -21.82
C LEU A 140 9.38 10.95 -21.66
N ALA A 141 10.02 10.48 -20.58
CA ALA A 141 11.45 10.68 -20.35
C ALA A 141 12.32 10.14 -21.50
N ALA A 142 11.99 8.97 -22.06
CA ALA A 142 12.72 8.35 -23.16
C ALA A 142 12.56 9.06 -24.53
N VAL A 143 11.62 10.00 -24.67
CA VAL A 143 11.42 10.79 -25.89
C VAL A 143 12.22 12.10 -25.86
N PHE A 144 12.62 12.56 -24.67
CA PHE A 144 13.37 13.80 -24.48
C PHE A 144 14.88 13.59 -24.28
N ASP A 145 15.35 12.34 -24.25
CA ASP A 145 16.76 11.93 -24.36
C ASP A 145 17.12 11.59 -25.82
#